data_AF-A0A9E3SCD2-F1
#
_entry.id   AF-A0A9E3SCD2-F1
#
_cell.length_a   1.000
_cell.length_b   1.000
_cell.length_c   1.000
_cell.angle_alpha   90.00
_cell.angle_beta   90.00
_cell.angle_gamma   90.00
#
_symmetry.space_group_name_H-M   'P 1'
#
loop_
_entity.id
_entity.type
_entity.pdbx_description
1 polymer ?
#
loop_
_entity_poly.entity_id
_entity_poly.type
_entity_poly.pdbx_seq_one_letter_code
_entity_poly.pdbx_strand_id
1 'polypeptide(L)'
;MKTLAELKEGEKGIITKVKGRGAFRKRIIEMGFVVGKPVIVVKNAPLRDPIEYNIMGYEVSLRRSEASLIEVATGDDFQIINTSAYHGVQALEQTLKLRPPTKAKKISVALVGNPNSGKTTLFNFASHSKERVANYGGVTVDAKLATFKQGGYNFDLVDLPGTYSITSYT
;
A
#
# COMPACT_ATOMS: atom_id res chain seq x y z
N MET A 1 3.00 -8.14 -25.33
CA MET A 1 2.78 -7.69 -23.93
C MET A 1 3.99 -6.87 -23.54
N LYS A 2 3.79 -5.58 -23.29
CA LYS A 2 4.86 -4.65 -22.93
C LYS A 2 5.30 -4.89 -21.48
N THR A 3 6.57 -4.67 -21.16
CA THR A 3 7.07 -4.78 -19.78
C THR A 3 7.31 -3.41 -19.13
N LEU A 4 7.40 -3.37 -17.80
CA LEU A 4 7.73 -2.13 -17.08
C LEU A 4 9.09 -1.53 -17.51
N ALA A 5 10.04 -2.37 -17.95
CA ALA A 5 11.35 -1.93 -18.43
C ALA A 5 11.31 -1.24 -19.80
N GLU A 6 10.21 -1.38 -20.54
CA GLU A 6 10.02 -0.83 -21.89
C GLU A 6 9.21 0.47 -21.90
N LEU A 7 8.68 0.89 -20.74
CA LEU A 7 7.99 2.16 -20.61
C LEU A 7 8.98 3.33 -20.70
N LYS A 8 8.57 4.40 -21.38
CA LYS A 8 9.33 5.66 -21.47
C LYS A 8 9.07 6.53 -20.25
N GLU A 9 9.95 7.50 -20.00
CA GLU A 9 9.80 8.47 -18.92
C GLU A 9 8.49 9.25 -19.07
N GLY A 10 7.73 9.37 -17.98
CA GLY A 10 6.39 9.96 -17.96
C GLY A 10 5.27 9.05 -18.49
N GLU A 11 5.59 7.89 -19.07
CA GLU A 11 4.59 6.94 -19.57
C GLU A 11 3.89 6.22 -18.42
N LYS A 12 2.58 5.98 -18.59
CA LYS A 12 1.74 5.26 -17.63
C LYS A 12 1.38 3.89 -18.16
N GLY A 13 1.49 2.88 -17.31
CA GLY A 13 1.03 1.52 -17.59
C GLY A 13 0.14 1.00 -16.47
N ILE A 14 -0.69 0.00 -16.77
CA ILE A 14 -1.39 -0.79 -15.76
C ILE A 14 -0.76 -2.16 -15.67
N ILE A 15 -0.42 -2.58 -14.46
CA ILE A 15 0.18 -3.89 -14.20
C ILE A 15 -0.84 -4.98 -14.55
N THR A 16 -0.51 -5.83 -15.50
CA THR A 16 -1.35 -6.98 -15.90
C THR A 16 -0.87 -8.26 -15.24
N LYS A 17 0.45 -8.41 -15.04
CA LYS A 17 1.02 -9.63 -14.48
C LYS A 17 2.40 -9.37 -13.87
N VAL A 18 2.67 -10.03 -12.73
CA VAL A 18 4.02 -10.10 -12.14
C VAL A 18 4.55 -11.52 -12.31
N LYS A 19 5.59 -11.68 -13.13
CA LYS A 19 6.33 -12.94 -13.29
C LYS A 19 7.37 -13.11 -12.18
N GLY A 20 7.95 -14.30 -12.10
CA GLY A 20 8.89 -14.68 -11.05
C GLY A 20 8.25 -15.58 -9.97
N ARG A 21 9.11 -16.20 -9.15
CA ARG A 21 8.71 -17.17 -8.12
C ARG A 21 9.33 -16.79 -6.77
N GLY A 22 8.78 -17.33 -5.68
CA GLY A 22 9.33 -17.20 -4.34
C GLY A 22 9.46 -15.76 -3.83
N ALA A 23 10.62 -15.47 -3.24
CA ALA A 23 10.90 -14.20 -2.56
C ALA A 23 10.72 -12.96 -3.44
N PHE A 24 11.10 -13.04 -4.72
CA PHE A 24 10.97 -11.91 -5.65
C PHE A 24 9.51 -11.47 -5.80
N ARG A 25 8.61 -12.40 -6.13
CA ARG A 25 7.20 -12.09 -6.38
C ARG A 25 6.51 -11.56 -5.12
N LYS A 26 6.83 -12.13 -3.95
CA LYS A 26 6.30 -11.67 -2.66
C LYS A 26 6.70 -10.21 -2.40
N ARG A 27 7.99 -9.90 -2.54
CA ARG A 27 8.53 -8.53 -2.35
C ARG A 27 7.91 -7.52 -3.31
N ILE A 28 7.79 -7.85 -4.60
CA ILE A 28 7.23 -6.94 -5.62
C ILE A 28 5.76 -6.60 -5.32
N ILE A 29 4.98 -7.59 -4.87
CA ILE A 29 3.59 -7.39 -4.44
C ILE A 29 3.53 -6.53 -3.16
N GLU A 30 4.40 -6.78 -2.19
CA GLU A 30 4.51 -5.98 -0.96
C GLU A 30 4.90 -4.52 -1.25
N MET A 31 5.72 -4.29 -2.28
CA MET A 31 6.04 -2.96 -2.82
C MET A 31 4.94 -2.36 -3.71
N GLY A 32 3.73 -2.91 -3.70
CA GLY A 32 2.57 -2.30 -4.36
C GLY A 32 2.45 -2.55 -5.87
N PHE A 33 3.36 -3.30 -6.48
CA PHE A 33 3.25 -3.72 -7.88
C PHE A 33 2.25 -4.88 -8.02
N VAL A 34 0.96 -4.54 -7.91
CA VAL A 34 -0.15 -5.49 -7.94
C VAL A 34 -0.96 -5.31 -9.22
N VAL A 35 -1.53 -6.41 -9.74
CA VAL A 35 -2.37 -6.40 -10.94
C VAL A 35 -3.51 -5.37 -10.81
N GLY A 36 -3.74 -4.60 -11.87
CA GLY A 36 -4.75 -3.55 -11.94
C GLY A 36 -4.31 -2.19 -11.39
N LYS A 37 -3.12 -2.09 -10.77
CA LYS A 37 -2.60 -0.81 -10.29
C LYS A 37 -1.90 -0.01 -11.39
N PRO A 38 -2.12 1.31 -11.44
CA PRO A 38 -1.40 2.19 -12.35
C PRO A 38 0.02 2.44 -11.84
N VAL A 39 0.97 2.48 -12.75
CA VAL A 39 2.38 2.78 -12.49
C VAL A 39 2.89 3.78 -13.52
N ILE A 40 3.71 4.72 -13.09
CA ILE A 40 4.27 5.79 -13.92
C ILE A 40 5.79 5.71 -13.87
N VAL A 41 6.47 5.83 -15.01
CA VAL A 41 7.94 5.96 -15.01
C VAL A 41 8.32 7.38 -14.64
N VAL A 42 9.12 7.54 -13.59
CA VAL A 42 9.63 8.85 -13.16
C VAL A 42 10.86 9.20 -13.98
N LYS A 43 11.91 8.39 -13.89
CA LYS A 43 13.17 8.60 -14.61
C LYS A 43 13.99 7.32 -14.71
N ASN A 44 14.84 7.24 -15.73
CA ASN A 44 15.92 6.26 -15.77
C ASN A 44 17.16 6.81 -15.07
N ALA A 45 17.92 5.95 -14.39
CA ALA A 45 19.24 6.33 -13.92
C ALA A 45 20.17 6.69 -15.10
N PRO A 46 21.25 7.48 -14.87
CA PRO A 46 22.17 7.91 -15.94
C PRO A 46 22.77 6.76 -16.75
N LEU A 47 22.92 5.58 -16.13
CA LEU A 47 23.42 4.35 -16.75
C LEU A 47 22.31 3.38 -17.19
N ARG A 48 21.06 3.85 -17.29
CA ARG A 48 19.86 3.08 -17.70
C ARG A 48 19.46 1.92 -16.77
N ASP A 49 20.05 1.85 -15.59
CA ASP A 49 19.71 0.95 -14.48
C ASP A 49 20.14 1.60 -13.15
N PRO A 50 19.29 1.62 -12.10
CA PRO A 50 17.88 1.19 -12.05
C PRO A 50 16.90 2.19 -12.70
N ILE A 51 15.61 1.81 -12.76
CA ILE A 51 14.51 2.66 -13.24
C ILE A 51 13.63 3.04 -12.05
N GLU A 52 13.27 4.32 -11.93
CA GLU A 52 12.38 4.82 -10.88
C GLU A 52 10.93 4.91 -11.35
N TYR A 53 10.02 4.41 -10.52
CA TYR A 53 8.59 4.33 -10.78
C TYR A 53 7.78 4.99 -9.66
N ASN A 54 6.70 5.67 -10.01
CA ASN A 54 5.67 6.09 -9.05
C ASN A 54 4.54 5.06 -9.02
N ILE A 55 4.31 4.48 -7.85
CA ILE A 55 3.27 3.48 -7.59
C ILE A 55 2.54 3.85 -6.30
N MET A 56 1.20 3.88 -6.32
CA MET A 56 0.37 4.22 -5.15
C MET A 56 0.74 5.55 -4.45
N GLY A 57 1.37 6.49 -5.16
CA GLY A 57 1.75 7.80 -4.63
C GLY A 57 3.14 7.87 -3.99
N TYR A 58 3.96 6.83 -4.09
CA TYR A 58 5.37 6.84 -3.67
C TYR A 58 6.30 6.34 -4.78
N GLU A 59 7.59 6.69 -4.67
CA GLU A 59 8.61 6.37 -5.65
C GLU A 59 9.39 5.11 -5.25
N VAL A 60 9.59 4.20 -6.20
CA VAL A 60 10.33 2.95 -6.02
C VAL A 60 11.29 2.77 -7.17
N SER A 61 12.55 2.47 -6.87
CA SER A 61 13.54 2.05 -7.86
C SER A 61 13.52 0.52 -8.00
N LEU A 62 13.40 0.05 -9.24
CA LEU A 62 13.57 -1.36 -9.59
C LEU A 62 14.76 -1.51 -10.53
N ARG A 63 15.53 -2.60 -10.35
CA ARG A 63 16.51 -2.96 -11.38
C ARG A 63 15.77 -3.28 -12.68
N ARG A 64 16.40 -2.98 -13.80
CA ARG A 64 15.86 -3.25 -15.14
C ARG A 64 15.49 -4.71 -15.31
N SER A 65 16.30 -5.63 -14.77
CA SER A 65 16.03 -7.08 -14.78
C SER A 65 14.76 -7.46 -14.01
N GLU A 66 14.42 -6.71 -12.96
CA GLU A 66 13.21 -6.91 -12.16
C GLU A 66 11.99 -6.33 -12.86
N ALA A 67 12.13 -5.14 -13.45
CA ALA A 67 11.08 -4.49 -14.24
C ALA A 67 10.71 -5.31 -15.50
N SER A 68 11.65 -6.03 -16.10
CA SER A 68 11.38 -6.96 -17.22
C SER A 68 10.46 -8.12 -16.85
N LEU A 69 10.30 -8.42 -15.55
CA LEU A 69 9.40 -9.49 -15.08
C LEU A 69 7.96 -9.01 -14.86
N ILE A 70 7.68 -7.72 -15.03
CA ILE A 70 6.36 -7.16 -14.77
C ILE A 70 5.75 -6.72 -16.10
N GLU A 71 4.64 -7.35 -16.48
CA GLU A 71 3.88 -7.02 -17.68
C GLU A 71 2.91 -5.89 -17.41
N VAL A 72 2.80 -4.98 -18.38
CA VAL A 72 1.93 -3.82 -18.34
C VAL A 72 1.14 -3.67 -19.64
N ALA A 73 -0.06 -3.11 -19.51
CA ALA A 73 -0.86 -2.62 -20.63
C ALA A 73 -0.78 -1.09 -20.67
N THR A 74 -0.58 -0.54 -21.86
CA THR A 74 -0.61 0.90 -22.13
C THR A 74 -1.93 1.29 -22.80
N GLY A 75 -2.24 2.59 -22.89
CA GLY A 75 -3.55 3.08 -23.34
C GLY A 75 -4.06 2.54 -24.69
N ASP A 76 -3.17 2.09 -25.56
CA ASP A 76 -3.52 1.50 -26.86
C ASP A 76 -4.08 0.06 -26.73
N ASP A 77 -3.67 -0.70 -25.70
CA ASP A 77 -4.12 -2.08 -25.45
C ASP A 77 -5.48 -2.13 -24.72
N PHE A 78 -5.95 -0.98 -24.22
CA PHE A 78 -7.16 -0.85 -23.40
C PHE A 78 -8.47 -1.06 -24.18
N GLN A 79 -8.42 -0.98 -25.51
CA GLN A 79 -9.58 -1.19 -26.39
C GLN A 79 -9.99 -2.68 -26.46
N ILE A 80 -9.04 -3.61 -26.31
CA ILE A 80 -9.30 -5.05 -26.51
C ILE A 80 -9.97 -5.70 -25.29
N ILE A 81 -9.74 -5.18 -24.08
CA ILE A 81 -10.29 -5.77 -22.84
C ILE A 81 -11.74 -5.31 -22.56
N ASN A 82 -12.17 -4.17 -23.12
CA ASN A 82 -13.50 -3.63 -22.88
C ASN A 82 -14.60 -4.20 -23.80
N THR A 83 -14.26 -4.83 -24.93
CA THR A 83 -15.27 -5.26 -25.91
C THR A 83 -15.86 -6.64 -25.63
N SER A 84 -15.18 -7.51 -24.88
CA SER A 84 -15.67 -8.87 -24.63
C SER A 84 -15.81 -9.16 -23.14
N ALA A 85 -17.05 -9.00 -22.65
CA ALA A 85 -17.62 -9.67 -21.47
C ALA A 85 -17.53 -8.98 -20.08
N TYR A 86 -17.94 -7.72 -19.95
CA TYR A 86 -18.47 -7.22 -18.66
C TYR A 86 -19.78 -6.43 -18.83
N HIS A 87 -20.90 -7.11 -18.54
CA HIS A 87 -22.25 -6.53 -18.51
C HIS A 87 -22.78 -6.47 -17.06
N GLY A 88 -22.03 -5.83 -16.17
CA GLY A 88 -22.39 -5.60 -14.76
C GLY A 88 -21.16 -5.08 -14.02
N VAL A 89 -21.13 -3.81 -13.58
CA VAL A 89 -21.58 -3.33 -12.26
C VAL A 89 -22.46 -2.07 -12.37
N GLN A 90 -22.47 -1.41 -13.53
CA GLN A 90 -23.11 -0.10 -13.73
C GLN A 90 -24.64 -0.14 -13.61
N ALA A 91 -25.29 -1.19 -14.11
CA ALA A 91 -26.76 -1.34 -14.03
C ALA A 91 -27.25 -1.60 -12.60
N LEU A 92 -26.43 -2.26 -11.77
CA LEU A 92 -26.77 -2.55 -10.38
C LEU A 92 -26.58 -1.29 -9.50
N GLU A 93 -25.52 -0.52 -9.72
CA GLU A 93 -25.29 0.76 -9.01
C GLU A 93 -26.43 1.77 -9.24
N GLN A 94 -26.93 1.86 -10.47
CA GLN A 94 -28.06 2.73 -10.81
C GLN A 94 -29.36 2.31 -10.10
N THR A 95 -29.58 1.01 -9.93
CA THR A 95 -30.76 0.47 -9.25
C THR A 95 -30.68 0.61 -7.73
N LEU A 96 -29.46 0.50 -7.16
CA LEU A 96 -29.24 0.44 -5.72
C LEU A 96 -29.15 1.79 -5.00
N LYS A 97 -29.17 2.94 -5.69
CA LYS A 97 -29.02 4.28 -5.09
C LYS A 97 -27.92 4.34 -4.01
N LEU A 98 -26.77 3.70 -4.25
CA LEU A 98 -25.68 3.66 -3.28
C LEU A 98 -25.13 5.08 -3.11
N ARG A 99 -25.49 5.73 -1.99
CA ARG A 99 -24.87 7.00 -1.61
C ARG A 99 -23.37 6.74 -1.39
N PRO A 100 -22.47 7.60 -1.88
CA PRO A 100 -21.06 7.47 -1.55
C PRO A 100 -20.91 7.48 -0.02
N PRO A 101 -20.09 6.58 0.58
CA PRO A 101 -19.87 6.61 2.01
C PRO A 101 -19.32 8.00 2.35
N THR A 102 -20.05 8.76 3.16
CA THR A 102 -19.55 10.00 3.71
C THR A 102 -18.24 9.67 4.41
N LYS A 103 -17.11 10.22 3.93
CA LYS A 103 -15.78 9.97 4.50
C LYS A 103 -15.86 10.22 6.01
N ALA A 104 -15.87 9.15 6.80
CA ALA A 104 -15.81 9.26 8.24
C ALA A 104 -14.49 9.94 8.57
N LYS A 105 -14.53 11.03 9.35
CA LYS A 105 -13.34 11.77 9.81
C LYS A 105 -12.61 10.96 10.89
N LYS A 106 -12.21 9.74 10.57
CA LYS A 106 -11.57 8.79 11.47
C LYS A 106 -10.14 8.50 10.99
N ILE A 107 -9.16 8.65 11.87
CA ILE A 107 -7.74 8.44 11.59
C ILE A 107 -7.22 7.38 12.56
N SER A 108 -6.55 6.35 12.06
CA SER A 108 -5.94 5.31 12.88
C SER A 108 -4.42 5.49 12.89
N VAL A 109 -3.83 5.45 14.08
CA VAL A 109 -2.40 5.70 14.35
C VAL A 109 -1.85 4.57 15.20
N ALA A 110 -0.74 3.96 14.79
CA ALA A 110 -0.05 2.94 15.57
C ALA A 110 1.36 3.43 15.93
N LEU A 111 1.76 3.26 17.19
CA LEU A 111 3.08 3.58 17.69
C LEU A 111 3.96 2.33 17.64
N VAL A 112 5.03 2.38 16.82
CA VAL A 112 5.96 1.27 16.59
C VAL A 112 7.38 1.75 16.84
N GLY A 113 8.23 0.86 17.37
CA GLY A 113 9.64 1.15 17.61
C GLY A 113 10.21 0.38 18.79
N ASN A 114 11.51 0.51 19.04
CA ASN A 114 12.22 -0.23 20.08
C ASN A 114 11.59 -0.02 21.47
N PRO A 115 11.74 -0.99 22.39
CA PRO A 115 11.38 -0.77 23.79
C PRO A 115 12.09 0.45 24.36
N ASN A 116 11.42 1.16 25.26
CA ASN A 116 11.89 2.38 25.93
C ASN A 116 12.13 3.60 25.02
N SER A 117 11.72 3.59 23.75
CA SER A 117 11.79 4.76 22.86
C SER A 117 10.71 5.84 23.11
N GLY A 118 10.00 5.78 24.24
CA GLY A 118 8.98 6.79 24.60
C GLY A 118 7.61 6.63 23.94
N LYS A 119 7.32 5.49 23.29
CA LYS A 119 6.02 5.22 22.65
C LYS A 119 4.85 5.33 23.63
N THR A 120 4.94 4.63 24.75
CA THR A 120 3.94 4.68 25.82
C THR A 120 3.82 6.07 26.42
N THR A 121 4.90 6.85 26.46
CA THR A 121 4.88 8.25 26.91
C THR A 121 4.06 9.12 25.95
N LEU A 122 4.30 9.01 24.64
CA LEU A 122 3.53 9.71 23.62
C LEU A 122 2.06 9.24 23.60
N PHE A 123 1.83 7.94 23.78
CA PHE A 123 0.50 7.37 23.92
C PHE A 123 -0.24 8.00 25.09
N ASN A 124 0.36 8.03 26.28
CA ASN A 124 -0.26 8.59 27.49
C ASN A 124 -0.52 10.09 27.35
N PHE A 125 0.41 10.81 26.74
CA PHE A 125 0.24 12.22 26.43
C PHE A 125 -0.95 12.45 25.50
N ALA A 126 -1.12 11.63 24.46
CA ALA A 126 -2.23 11.79 23.53
C ALA A 126 -3.57 11.27 24.09
N SER A 127 -3.54 10.16 24.84
CA SER A 127 -4.73 9.43 25.30
C SER A 127 -5.41 10.03 26.52
N HIS A 128 -4.72 10.88 27.29
CA HIS A 128 -5.27 11.64 28.43
C HIS A 128 -6.18 10.83 29.38
N SER A 129 -5.93 9.51 29.57
CA SER A 129 -6.64 8.52 30.42
C SER A 129 -7.68 7.57 29.78
N LYS A 130 -7.97 7.64 28.48
CA LYS A 130 -8.93 6.72 27.82
C LYS A 130 -8.24 5.55 27.13
N GLU A 131 -7.58 4.69 27.91
CA GLU A 131 -6.95 3.47 27.39
C GLU A 131 -7.80 2.20 27.61
N ARG A 132 -7.69 1.24 26.68
CA ARG A 132 -8.19 -0.14 26.78
C ARG A 132 -7.09 -1.08 26.31
N VAL A 133 -6.95 -2.24 26.94
CA VAL A 133 -5.97 -3.26 26.53
C VAL A 133 -6.67 -4.29 25.64
N ALA A 134 -6.01 -4.68 24.54
CA ALA A 134 -6.46 -5.74 23.66
C ALA A 134 -5.29 -6.65 23.29
N ASN A 135 -5.55 -7.95 23.12
CA ASN A 135 -4.56 -8.91 22.64
C ASN A 135 -4.34 -8.75 21.14
N TYR A 136 -3.10 -8.74 20.69
CA TYR A 136 -2.78 -8.80 19.28
C TYR A 136 -2.90 -10.23 18.74
N GLY A 137 -3.49 -10.42 17.57
CA GLY A 137 -3.70 -11.76 17.00
C GLY A 137 -2.38 -12.49 16.77
N GLY A 138 -2.25 -13.70 17.33
CA GLY A 138 -1.12 -14.60 17.08
C GLY A 138 0.07 -14.49 18.04
N VAL A 139 0.04 -13.61 19.06
CA VAL A 139 1.08 -13.51 20.11
C VAL A 139 0.47 -13.13 21.47
N THR A 140 1.07 -13.57 22.58
CA THR A 140 0.70 -13.17 23.95
C THR A 140 1.26 -11.79 24.29
N VAL A 141 0.92 -10.78 23.49
CA VAL A 141 1.37 -9.41 23.75
C VAL A 141 0.20 -8.44 23.71
N ASP A 142 0.06 -7.71 24.81
CA ASP A 142 -0.96 -6.70 25.04
C ASP A 142 -0.66 -5.42 24.23
N ALA A 143 -1.66 -4.91 23.52
CA ALA A 143 -1.63 -3.60 22.88
C ALA A 143 -2.57 -2.64 23.61
N LYS A 144 -2.11 -1.41 23.86
CA LYS A 144 -2.96 -0.36 24.46
C LYS A 144 -3.64 0.43 23.36
N LEU A 145 -4.94 0.62 23.49
CA LEU A 145 -5.80 1.33 22.54
C LEU A 145 -6.38 2.56 23.20
N ALA A 146 -6.37 3.71 22.53
CA ALA A 146 -7.04 4.91 22.98
C ALA A 146 -7.79 5.58 21.83
N THR A 147 -8.88 6.27 22.17
CA THR A 147 -9.61 7.10 21.20
C THR A 147 -9.71 8.52 21.71
N PHE A 148 -9.34 9.49 20.88
CA PHE A 148 -9.45 10.91 21.19
C PHE A 148 -9.97 11.71 19.99
N LYS A 149 -10.40 12.96 20.22
CA LYS A 149 -10.90 13.84 19.17
C LYS A 149 -10.06 15.11 19.09
N GLN A 150 -9.67 15.50 17.88
CA GLN A 150 -8.93 16.73 17.65
C GLN A 150 -9.25 17.29 16.26
N GLY A 151 -9.51 18.61 16.16
CA GLY A 151 -9.76 19.28 14.87
C GLY A 151 -10.93 18.70 14.07
N GLY A 152 -11.93 18.12 14.74
CA GLY A 152 -13.07 17.47 14.08
C GLY A 152 -12.79 16.05 13.55
N TYR A 153 -11.61 15.49 13.83
CA TYR A 153 -11.27 14.09 13.56
C TYR A 153 -11.35 13.25 14.82
N ASN A 154 -11.75 11.98 14.66
CA ASN A 154 -11.65 10.95 15.68
C ASN A 154 -10.37 10.14 15.42
N PHE A 155 -9.48 10.10 16.39
CA PHE A 155 -8.24 9.34 16.32
C PHE A 155 -8.39 8.04 17.10
N ASP A 156 -8.01 6.93 16.48
CA ASP A 156 -7.77 5.66 17.16
C ASP A 156 -6.25 5.46 17.26
N LEU A 157 -5.72 5.49 18.46
CA LEU A 157 -4.30 5.35 18.76
C LEU A 157 -4.02 3.97 19.35
N VAL A 158 -2.96 3.32 18.87
CA VAL A 158 -2.53 2.00 19.33
C VAL A 158 -1.06 2.08 19.77
N ASP A 159 -0.76 1.75 21.02
CA ASP A 159 0.60 1.49 21.49
C ASP A 159 0.91 0.00 21.32
N LEU A 160 1.86 -0.30 20.43
CA LEU A 160 2.31 -1.66 20.18
C LEU A 160 3.55 -1.95 21.05
N PRO A 161 3.72 -3.22 21.46
CA PRO A 161 4.91 -3.63 22.18
C PRO A 161 6.18 -3.24 21.43
N GLY A 162 7.21 -2.85 22.18
CA GLY A 162 8.47 -2.51 21.54
C GLY A 162 9.12 -3.74 20.94
N THR A 163 9.58 -3.63 19.69
CA THR A 163 10.29 -4.70 18.98
C THR A 163 11.78 -4.39 18.97
N TYR A 164 12.61 -5.32 19.47
CA TYR A 164 14.06 -5.25 19.27
C TYR A 164 14.39 -5.89 17.92
N SER A 165 14.50 -5.06 16.89
CA SER A 165 14.87 -5.44 15.52
C SER A 165 13.81 -6.24 14.72
N ILE A 166 13.65 -5.88 13.44
CA ILE A 166 12.89 -6.63 12.41
C ILE A 166 13.79 -7.68 11.72
N THR A 167 15.03 -7.86 12.18
CA THR A 167 15.92 -8.90 11.66
C THR A 167 15.41 -10.28 12.09
N SER A 168 14.87 -11.03 11.15
CA SER A 168 14.66 -12.46 11.30
C SER A 168 16.03 -13.12 11.56
N TYR A 169 16.17 -13.85 12.66
CA TYR A 169 17.32 -14.74 12.87
C TYR A 169 17.49 -15.63 11.64
N THR A 170 18.70 -15.64 11.08
CA THR A 170 19.13 -16.48 9.95
C THR A 170 18.99 -17.96 10.28
#